data_AF-A0A6B3G1H7-F1
#
_entry.id   AF-A0A6B3G1H7-F1
#
_cell.length_a   1.000
_cell.length_b   1.000
_cell.length_c   1.000
_cell.angle_alpha   90.00
_cell.angle_beta   90.00
_cell.angle_gamma   90.00
#
_symmetry.space_group_name_H-M   'P 1'
#
loop_
_entity.id
_entity.type
_entity.pdbx_description
1 polymer ?
#
loop_
_entity_poly.entity_id
_entity_poly.type
_entity_poly.pdbx_seq_one_letter_code
_entity_poly.pdbx_strand_id
1 'polypeptide(L)' 'LDVSLAIEKVLHKEFRDPGLAPAPLLEHLVAAGCLGRKTGRGFREYARR' A
#
# COMPACT_ATOMS: atom_id res chain seq x y z
N LEU A 1 3.46 3.55 1.07
CA LEU A 1 2.39 2.54 0.85
C LEU A 1 2.45 1.99 -0.56
N ASP A 2 2.69 2.84 -1.55
CA ASP A 2 3.06 2.46 -2.92
C ASP A 2 4.15 1.38 -3.01
N VAL A 3 5.24 1.51 -2.26
CA VAL A 3 6.33 0.52 -2.26
C VAL A 3 5.84 -0.85 -1.75
N SER A 4 5.11 -0.86 -0.63
CA SER A 4 4.53 -2.09 -0.07
C SER A 4 3.57 -2.75 -1.06
N LEU A 5 2.69 -1.97 -1.69
CA LEU A 5 1.77 -2.48 -2.70
C LEU A 5 2.50 -3.08 -3.91
N ALA A 6 3.60 -2.47 -4.35
CA ALA A 6 4.41 -3.02 -5.44
C ALA A 6 5.03 -4.37 -5.06
N ILE A 7 5.55 -4.50 -3.84
CA ILE A 7 6.13 -5.75 -3.33
C ILE A 7 5.06 -6.84 -3.24
N GLU A 8 3.91 -6.56 -2.62
CA GLU A 8 2.81 -7.53 -2.50
C GLU A 8 2.28 -7.97 -3.87
N LYS A 9 2.20 -7.07 -4.85
CA LYS A 9 1.82 -7.43 -6.23
C LYS A 9 2.82 -8.38 -6.89
N VAL A 10 4.13 -8.16 -6.68
CA VAL A 10 5.16 -9.07 -7.19
C VAL A 10 5.05 -10.43 -6.49
N LEU A 11 4.97 -10.45 -5.16
CA LEU A 11 4.84 -11.68 -4.39
C LEU A 11 3.60 -12.49 -4.80
N HIS A 12 2.43 -11.86 -4.87
CA HIS A 12 1.20 -12.53 -5.30
C HIS A 12 1.28 -13.03 -6.74
N LYS A 13 1.93 -12.28 -7.65
CA LYS A 13 2.11 -12.69 -9.04
C LYS A 13 2.99 -13.92 -9.17
N GLU A 14 4.10 -13.98 -8.43
CA GLU A 14 5.07 -15.07 -8.50
C GLU A 14 4.55 -16.34 -7.82
N PHE A 15 3.97 -16.23 -6.63
CA PHE A 15 3.60 -17.39 -5.81
C PHE A 15 2.14 -17.82 -5.98
N ARG A 16 1.26 -16.92 -6.47
CA ARG A 16 -0.19 -17.15 -6.58
C ARG A 16 -0.87 -17.57 -5.28
N ASP A 17 -0.24 -17.25 -4.14
CA ASP A 17 -0.78 -17.52 -2.81
C ASP A 17 -1.78 -16.41 -2.42
N PRO A 18 -3.05 -16.75 -2.13
CA PRO A 18 -4.05 -15.78 -1.67
C PRO A 18 -3.63 -14.97 -0.43
N GLY A 19 -2.79 -15.54 0.45
CA GLY A 19 -2.25 -14.86 1.63
C GLY A 19 -1.26 -13.74 1.30
N LEU A 20 -0.75 -13.70 0.06
CA LEU A 20 0.14 -12.66 -0.46
C LEU A 20 -0.62 -11.62 -1.28
N ALA A 21 -1.92 -11.80 -1.53
CA ALA A 21 -2.72 -10.86 -2.29
C ALA A 21 -2.80 -9.51 -1.54
N PRO A 22 -2.60 -8.37 -2.23
CA PRO A 22 -2.71 -7.08 -1.59
C PRO A 22 -4.09 -6.83 -1.00
N ALA A 23 -4.14 -6.26 0.21
CA ALA A 23 -5.41 -5.89 0.82
C ALA A 23 -6.12 -4.80 0.00
N PRO A 24 -7.43 -4.89 -0.30
CA PRO A 24 -8.15 -3.88 -1.09
C PRO A 24 -8.03 -2.45 -0.54
N LEU A 25 -7.98 -2.31 0.79
CA LEU A 25 -7.77 -1.01 1.43
C LEU A 25 -6.40 -0.40 1.08
N LEU A 26 -5.34 -1.21 0.99
CA LEU A 26 -4.02 -0.74 0.59
C LEU A 26 -4.05 -0.21 -0.85
N GLU A 27 -4.73 -0.92 -1.75
CA GLU A 27 -4.89 -0.48 -3.15
C GLU A 27 -5.61 0.86 -3.24
N HIS A 28 -6.73 1.02 -2.53
CA HIS A 28 -7.48 2.27 -2.49
C HIS A 28 -6.66 3.44 -1.95
N LEU A 29 -5.88 3.23 -0.87
CA LEU A 29 -5.03 4.29 -0.31
C LEU A 29 -3.95 4.73 -1.30
N VAL A 30 -3.33 3.79 -2.01
CA VAL A 30 -2.32 4.12 -3.04
C VAL A 30 -2.97 4.84 -4.21
N ALA A 31 -4.13 4.38 -4.69
CA ALA A 31 -4.88 5.03 -5.77
C ALA A 31 -5.29 6.47 -5.40
N ALA A 32 -5.61 6.72 -4.13
CA ALA A 32 -5.94 8.04 -3.61
C ALA A 32 -4.70 8.92 -3.29
N GLY A 33 -3.48 8.47 -3.60
CA GLY A 33 -2.24 9.22 -3.29
C GLY A 33 -1.91 9.31 -1.79
N CYS A 34 -2.59 8.53 -0.94
CA CYS A 34 -2.30 8.45 0.49
C CYS A 34 -1.13 7.48 0.74
N LEU A 35 0.09 7.93 0.48
CA LEU A 35 1.30 7.08 0.46
C LEU A 35 2.02 6.95 1.81
N GLY A 36 1.51 7.59 2.87
CA GLY A 36 2.07 7.62 4.21
C GLY A 36 2.75 8.95 4.52
N ARG A 37 3.85 8.91 5.28
CA ARG A 37 4.56 10.11 5.75
C ARG A 37 4.95 11.08 4.64
N LYS A 38 5.35 10.57 3.47
CA LYS A 38 5.79 11.39 2.33
C LYS A 38 4.67 12.23 1.70
N THR A 39 3.42 11.85 1.91
CA THR A 39 2.23 12.60 1.46
C THR A 39 1.40 13.14 2.64
N GLY A 40 1.90 13.05 3.88
CA GLY A 40 1.19 13.47 5.09
C GLY A 40 0.00 12.57 5.50
N ARG A 41 -0.34 11.55 4.71
CA ARG A 41 -1.51 10.68 4.96
C ARG A 41 -1.29 9.28 4.39
N GLY A 42 -1.65 8.27 5.17
CA GLY A 42 -1.75 6.85 4.79
C GLY A 42 -2.84 6.19 5.64
N PHE A 43 -2.54 5.03 6.24
CA PHE A 43 -3.40 4.44 7.28
C PHE A 43 -3.61 5.36 8.50
N ARG A 44 -2.69 6.31 8.70
CA ARG A 44 -2.77 7.36 9.71
C ARG A 44 -2.52 8.70 9.04
N GLU A 45 -3.04 9.75 9.65
CA GLU A 45 -2.62 11.11 9.33
C GLU A 45 -1.31 11.42 10.04
N TYR A 46 -0.40 12.07 9.32
CA TYR A 46 0.91 12.46 9.82
C TYR A 46 0.96 13.98 9.89
N ALA A 47 0.98 14.54 11.10
CA ALA A 47 1.24 15.96 11.27
C ALA A 47 2.60 16.31 10.64
N ARG A 48 2.64 17.39 9.85
CA ARG A 48 3.92 18.01 9.46
C ARG A 48 4.56 18.52 10.76
N ARG A 49 5.71 17.96 11.12
CA ARG A 49 6.63 18.57 12.09
C ARG A 49 7.43 19.65 11.40
#